data_AF-A0A8D0WD16-F1
#
_entry.id   AF-A0A8D0WD16-F1
#
_cell.length_a   1.000
_cell.length_b   1.000
_cell.length_c   1.000
_cell.angle_alpha   90.00
_cell.angle_beta   90.00
_cell.angle_gamma   90.00
#
_symmetry.space_group_name_H-M   'P 1'
#
loop_
_entity.id
_entity.type
_entity.pdbx_description
1 polymer ?
#
loop_
_entity_poly.entity_id
_entity_poly.type
_entity_poly.pdbx_seq_one_letter_code
_entity_poly.pdbx_strand_id
1 'polypeptide(L)'
;QKKAWQDHKRECKCLKSCKPRYPPNSVRLLGRVIFKLVRLHPQHMEKLYSFYDLESNMNKLTEEKKEGLRQLVLTFQHFMREEIQDASQLPPSFDIFEAFAKVIVNIGIFTNATNQPLLLIRLLICENPGPSCLYHSLNLMNSK
;
A
#
# COMPACT_ATOMS: atom_id res chain seq x y z
N GLN A 1 8.48 -15.98 10.94
CA GLN A 1 8.58 -14.73 11.74
C GLN A 1 9.82 -13.89 11.41
N LYS A 2 11.07 -14.40 11.53
CA LYS A 2 12.30 -13.61 11.29
C LYS A 2 12.36 -12.88 9.93
N LYS A 3 12.00 -13.56 8.83
CA LYS A 3 12.01 -12.97 7.47
C LYS A 3 11.07 -11.76 7.32
N ALA A 4 9.93 -11.74 8.00
CA ALA A 4 8.94 -10.65 7.92
C ALA A 4 9.23 -9.50 8.90
N TRP A 5 10.22 -9.63 9.78
CA TRP A 5 10.49 -8.64 10.83
C TRP A 5 10.90 -7.28 10.27
N GLN A 6 11.66 -7.26 9.17
CA GLN A 6 12.13 -6.01 8.55
C GLN A 6 10.96 -5.13 8.07
N ASP A 7 9.89 -5.74 7.55
CA ASP A 7 8.71 -5.01 7.09
C ASP A 7 7.70 -4.77 8.23
N HIS A 8 7.75 -5.58 9.29
CA HIS A 8 6.83 -5.47 10.43
C HIS A 8 7.31 -4.51 11.53
N LYS A 9 8.62 -4.33 11.69
CA LYS A 9 9.23 -3.67 12.87
C LYS A 9 8.61 -2.31 13.19
N ARG A 10 8.42 -1.46 12.17
CA ARG A 10 7.82 -0.13 12.32
C ARG A 10 6.32 -0.23 12.63
N GLU A 11 5.55 -0.99 11.83
CA GLU A 11 4.10 -1.14 12.07
C GLU A 11 3.77 -1.83 13.41
N CYS A 12 4.70 -2.58 14.01
CA CYS A 12 4.47 -3.31 15.25
C CYS A 12 4.07 -2.39 16.41
N LYS A 13 4.67 -1.20 16.50
CA LYS A 13 4.33 -0.22 17.55
C LYS A 13 2.92 0.34 17.35
N CYS A 14 2.59 0.74 16.12
CA CYS A 14 1.26 1.20 15.72
C CYS A 14 0.17 0.15 16.01
N LEU A 15 0.45 -1.13 15.70
CA LEU A 15 -0.48 -2.24 15.96
C LEU A 15 -0.67 -2.52 17.46
N LYS A 16 0.35 -2.26 18.28
CA LYS A 16 0.22 -2.39 19.74
C LYS A 16 -0.60 -1.25 20.33
N SER A 17 -0.39 -0.01 19.87
CA SER A 17 -1.07 1.18 20.40
C SER A 17 -2.55 1.27 20.00
N CYS A 18 -2.97 0.59 18.94
CA CYS A 18 -4.37 0.61 18.49
C CYS A 18 -5.25 -0.49 19.11
N LYS A 19 -4.68 -1.46 19.86
CA LYS A 19 -5.48 -2.54 20.46
C LYS A 19 -6.56 -1.98 21.40
N PRO A 20 -7.79 -2.55 21.37
CA PRO A 20 -8.21 -3.75 20.63
C PRO A 20 -8.67 -3.49 19.19
N ARG A 21 -8.64 -2.25 18.70
CA ARG A 21 -9.18 -1.84 17.40
C ARG A 21 -8.11 -1.92 16.32
N TYR A 22 -8.21 -2.88 15.42
CA TYR A 22 -7.29 -2.99 14.29
C TYR A 22 -7.66 -2.03 13.15
N PRO A 23 -6.67 -1.45 12.45
CA PRO A 23 -6.94 -0.56 11.32
C PRO A 23 -7.53 -1.35 10.14
N PRO A 24 -8.24 -0.68 9.22
CA PRO A 24 -8.62 -1.25 7.93
C PRO A 24 -7.40 -1.77 7.15
N ASN A 25 -7.60 -2.81 6.33
CA ASN A 25 -6.52 -3.40 5.54
C ASN A 25 -5.85 -2.39 4.60
N SER A 26 -6.62 -1.48 4.00
CA SER A 26 -6.10 -0.40 3.14
C SER A 26 -5.18 0.56 3.91
N VAL A 27 -5.55 0.91 5.14
CA VAL A 27 -4.74 1.77 6.03
C VAL A 27 -3.42 1.10 6.38
N ARG A 28 -3.47 -0.16 6.80
CA ARG A 28 -2.26 -0.93 7.10
C ARG A 28 -1.37 -1.12 5.88
N LEU A 29 -1.97 -1.35 4.71
CA LEU A 29 -1.27 -1.53 3.44
C LEU A 29 -0.52 -0.26 3.03
N LEU A 30 -1.19 0.91 3.03
CA LEU A 30 -0.55 2.18 2.72
C LEU A 30 0.63 2.47 3.65
N GLY A 31 0.50 2.08 4.92
CA GLY A 31 1.58 2.16 5.88
C GLY A 31 2.86 1.44 5.48
N ARG A 32 2.70 0.19 5.04
CA ARG A 32 3.80 -0.62 4.54
C ARG A 32 4.38 -0.06 3.24
N VAL A 33 3.55 0.49 2.37
CA VAL A 33 4.01 1.18 1.15
C VAL A 33 4.92 2.34 1.53
N ILE A 34 4.50 3.22 2.43
CA ILE A 34 5.30 4.35 2.91
C ILE A 34 6.63 3.88 3.51
N PHE A 35 6.60 2.91 4.44
CA PHE A 35 7.83 2.41 5.05
C PHE A 35 8.78 1.78 4.04
N LYS A 36 8.25 1.13 3.00
CA LYS A 36 9.05 0.56 1.92
C LYS A 36 9.62 1.64 1.01
N LEU A 37 8.85 2.66 0.67
CA LEU A 37 9.32 3.81 -0.13
C LEU A 37 10.42 4.59 0.60
N VAL A 38 10.26 4.86 1.90
CA VAL A 38 11.28 5.54 2.72
C VAL A 38 12.57 4.71 2.85
N ARG A 39 12.46 3.38 2.91
CA ARG A 39 13.62 2.48 3.01
C ARG A 39 14.38 2.33 1.70
N LEU A 40 13.70 2.42 0.56
CA LEU A 40 14.31 2.18 -0.74
C LEU A 40 15.00 3.43 -1.25
N HIS A 41 16.31 3.32 -1.48
CA HIS A 41 17.05 4.36 -2.18
C HIS A 41 16.65 4.36 -3.67
N PRO A 42 16.55 5.52 -4.35
CA PRO A 42 16.17 5.61 -5.77
C PRO A 42 16.97 4.68 -6.69
N GLN A 43 18.25 4.44 -6.34
CA GLN A 43 19.17 3.57 -7.09
C GLN A 43 18.79 2.08 -7.11
N HIS A 44 17.86 1.62 -6.26
CA HIS A 44 17.37 0.23 -6.25
C HIS A 44 15.98 0.07 -6.91
N MET A 45 15.43 1.14 -7.48
CA MET A 45 14.15 1.13 -8.19
C MET A 45 14.38 0.80 -9.68
N GLU A 46 14.91 -0.39 -9.99
CA GLU A 46 15.01 -0.94 -11.36
C GLU A 46 13.65 -1.43 -11.91
N LYS A 47 12.56 -0.67 -11.72
CA LYS A 47 11.22 -1.10 -12.12
C LYS A 47 10.59 -0.16 -13.13
N LEU A 48 10.01 -0.77 -14.17
CA LEU A 48 9.22 -0.13 -15.23
C LEU A 48 8.05 0.74 -14.74
N TYR A 49 7.67 0.63 -13.45
CA TYR A 49 6.56 1.40 -12.86
C TYR A 49 6.79 1.59 -11.35
N SER A 50 6.72 2.84 -10.87
CA SER A 50 6.82 3.19 -9.45
C SER A 50 5.43 3.40 -8.82
N PHE A 51 5.38 3.53 -7.49
CA PHE A 51 4.13 3.89 -6.80
C PHE A 51 3.61 5.28 -7.25
N TYR A 52 4.52 6.19 -7.60
CA TYR A 52 4.17 7.54 -8.01
C TYR A 52 3.42 7.56 -9.35
N ASP A 53 3.72 6.60 -10.23
CA ASP A 53 3.14 6.47 -11.57
C ASP A 53 1.73 5.85 -11.57
N LEU A 54 1.27 5.31 -10.44
CA LEU A 54 -0.05 4.69 -10.34
C LEU A 54 -1.16 5.71 -10.59
N GLU A 55 -2.14 5.32 -11.41
CA GLU A 55 -3.31 6.15 -11.70
C GLU A 55 -4.18 6.28 -10.45
N SER A 56 -4.54 7.51 -10.08
CA SER A 56 -5.39 7.81 -8.92
C SER A 56 -6.86 8.00 -9.31
N ASN A 57 -7.16 8.25 -10.59
CA ASN A 57 -8.49 8.60 -11.10
C ASN A 57 -9.18 9.71 -10.27
N MET A 58 -8.41 10.63 -9.70
CA MET A 58 -8.92 11.66 -8.78
C MET A 58 -10.05 12.50 -9.39
N ASN A 59 -9.95 12.79 -10.69
CA ASN A 59 -10.94 13.53 -11.46
C ASN A 59 -12.26 12.78 -11.69
N LYS A 60 -12.29 11.45 -11.50
CA LYS A 60 -13.48 10.60 -11.68
C LYS A 60 -14.13 10.19 -10.36
N LEU A 61 -13.58 10.60 -9.22
CA LEU A 61 -14.15 10.28 -7.91
C LEU A 61 -15.37 11.15 -7.62
N THR A 62 -16.48 10.49 -7.26
CA THR A 62 -17.66 11.16 -6.70
C THR A 62 -17.35 11.75 -5.32
N GLU A 63 -18.10 12.76 -4.88
CA GLU A 63 -17.89 13.36 -3.55
C GLU A 63 -18.04 12.36 -2.39
N GLU A 64 -18.97 11.40 -2.51
CA GLU A 64 -19.12 10.30 -1.56
C GLU A 64 -17.82 9.46 -1.46
N LYS A 65 -17.21 9.10 -2.59
CA LYS A 65 -15.94 8.35 -2.59
C LYS A 65 -14.82 9.18 -1.99
N LYS A 66 -14.74 10.48 -2.30
CA LYS A 66 -13.75 11.39 -1.71
C LYS A 66 -13.92 11.49 -0.19
N GLU A 67 -15.15 11.51 0.31
CA GLU A 67 -15.41 11.48 1.75
C GLU A 67 -14.92 10.18 2.38
N GLY A 68 -15.20 9.03 1.75
CA GLY A 68 -14.64 7.75 2.17
C GLY A 68 -13.11 7.75 2.24
N LEU A 69 -12.43 8.36 1.27
CA LEU A 69 -10.97 8.54 1.29
C LEU A 69 -10.50 9.48 2.41
N ARG A 70 -11.22 10.57 2.69
CA ARG A 70 -10.90 11.49 3.81
C ARG A 70 -10.96 10.76 5.15
N GLN A 71 -11.97 9.91 5.35
CA GLN A 71 -12.07 9.08 6.56
C GLN A 71 -10.91 8.07 6.67
N LEU A 72 -10.45 7.51 5.55
CA LEU A 72 -9.26 6.65 5.53
C LEU A 72 -7.98 7.43 5.89
N VAL A 73 -7.83 8.67 5.41
CA VAL A 73 -6.70 9.55 5.78
C VAL A 73 -6.67 9.81 7.28
N LEU A 74 -7.81 10.18 7.89
CA LEU A 74 -7.90 10.40 9.34
C LEU A 74 -7.56 9.13 10.13
N THR A 75 -8.10 8.00 9.69
CA THR A 75 -7.81 6.69 10.30
C THR A 75 -6.32 6.35 10.19
N PHE A 76 -5.70 6.64 9.05
CA PHE A 76 -4.28 6.44 8.82
C PHE A 76 -3.42 7.29 9.74
N GLN A 77 -3.68 8.58 9.83
CA GLN A 77 -2.96 9.49 10.72
C GLN A 77 -3.06 9.03 12.16
N HIS A 78 -4.25 8.65 12.62
CA HIS A 78 -4.44 8.13 13.97
C HIS A 78 -3.67 6.82 14.22
N PHE A 79 -3.68 5.89 13.26
CA PHE A 79 -2.98 4.62 13.35
C PHE A 79 -1.46 4.80 13.33
N MET A 80 -0.95 5.73 12.52
CA MET A 80 0.49 5.89 12.26
C MET A 80 1.20 6.88 13.16
N ARG A 81 0.50 7.57 14.06
CA ARG A 81 1.07 8.60 14.96
C ARG A 81 2.35 8.19 15.69
N GLU A 82 2.54 6.90 15.99
CA GLU A 82 3.72 6.39 16.71
C GLU A 82 4.99 6.36 15.82
N GLU A 83 4.84 6.37 14.49
CA GLU A 83 5.92 6.21 13.51
C GLU A 83 5.95 7.30 12.44
N ILE A 84 4.86 8.06 12.26
CA ILE A 84 4.69 9.17 11.33
C ILE A 84 3.93 10.27 12.06
N GLN A 85 4.65 11.30 12.51
CA GLN A 85 4.16 12.46 13.25
C GLN A 85 4.07 13.69 12.32
N ASP A 86 4.99 13.80 11.36
CA ASP A 86 5.06 14.91 10.43
C ASP A 86 5.50 14.48 9.02
N ALA A 87 5.49 15.44 8.09
CA ALA A 87 5.77 15.22 6.68
C ALA A 87 7.23 14.80 6.38
N SER A 88 8.19 15.04 7.28
CA SER A 88 9.59 14.65 7.08
C SER A 88 9.79 13.13 7.13
N GLN A 89 8.83 12.40 7.69
CA GLN A 89 8.85 10.95 7.81
C GLN A 89 8.11 10.25 6.65
N LEU A 90 7.50 11.03 5.77
CA LEU A 90 6.89 10.58 4.53
C LEU A 90 7.92 10.63 3.39
N PRO A 91 7.71 9.89 2.30
CA PRO A 91 8.47 10.08 1.08
C PRO A 91 8.34 11.54 0.57
N PRO A 92 9.32 12.06 -0.19
CA PRO A 92 9.22 13.41 -0.76
C PRO A 92 7.94 13.58 -1.58
N SER A 93 7.29 14.74 -1.41
CA SER A 93 6.05 15.12 -2.11
C SER A 93 4.91 14.10 -2.01
N PHE A 94 4.87 13.31 -0.93
CA PHE A 94 3.87 12.25 -0.78
C PHE A 94 2.53 12.79 -0.27
N ASP A 95 1.50 12.69 -1.11
CA ASP A 95 0.12 13.01 -0.74
C ASP A 95 -0.60 11.73 -0.27
N ILE A 96 -0.99 11.69 1.01
CA ILE A 96 -1.68 10.53 1.61
C ILE A 96 -3.06 10.32 0.99
N PHE A 97 -3.78 11.39 0.65
CA PHE A 97 -5.10 11.31 0.06
C PHE A 97 -5.04 10.76 -1.36
N GLU A 98 -4.13 11.27 -2.19
CA GLU A 98 -3.87 10.72 -3.52
C GLU A 98 -3.36 9.27 -3.44
N ALA A 99 -2.50 8.96 -2.47
CA ALA A 99 -2.00 7.61 -2.26
C ALA A 99 -3.11 6.62 -1.91
N PHE A 100 -4.12 7.02 -1.14
CA PHE A 100 -5.31 6.19 -0.92
C PHE A 100 -6.12 6.00 -2.21
N ALA A 101 -6.28 7.03 -3.03
CA ALA A 101 -6.93 6.89 -4.32
C ALA A 101 -6.17 5.89 -5.22
N LYS A 102 -4.84 5.99 -5.29
CA LYS A 102 -3.95 5.03 -6.00
C LYS A 102 -4.12 3.62 -5.47
N VAL A 103 -4.14 3.44 -4.14
CA VAL A 103 -4.36 2.14 -3.50
C VAL A 103 -5.69 1.56 -3.92
N ILE A 104 -6.80 2.31 -3.81
CA ILE A 104 -8.15 1.80 -4.09
C ILE A 104 -8.34 1.47 -5.58
N VAL A 105 -7.83 2.31 -6.48
CA VAL A 105 -7.96 2.13 -7.94
C VAL A 105 -7.14 0.94 -8.43
N ASN A 106 -5.96 0.71 -7.85
CA ASN A 106 -5.01 -0.27 -8.34
C ASN A 106 -5.01 -1.58 -7.53
N ILE A 107 -5.92 -1.73 -6.55
CA ILE A 107 -6.02 -2.95 -5.75
C ILE A 107 -6.59 -4.09 -6.60
N GLY A 108 -5.78 -5.13 -6.79
CA GLY A 108 -6.24 -6.44 -7.27
C GLY A 108 -6.56 -7.33 -6.07
N ILE A 109 -7.66 -8.08 -6.14
CA ILE A 109 -7.97 -9.13 -5.18
C ILE A 109 -7.49 -10.45 -5.78
N PHE A 110 -6.57 -11.14 -5.12
CA PHE A 110 -6.20 -12.51 -5.46
C PHE A 110 -6.56 -13.42 -4.31
N THR A 111 -6.90 -14.67 -4.60
CA THR A 111 -7.17 -15.65 -3.56
C THR A 111 -5.95 -16.48 -3.22
N ASN A 112 -5.84 -16.93 -1.98
CA ASN A 112 -4.89 -17.98 -1.63
C ASN A 112 -5.38 -19.36 -2.16
N ALA A 113 -4.58 -20.41 -1.96
CA ALA A 113 -4.93 -21.78 -2.36
C ALA A 113 -6.24 -22.31 -1.71
N THR A 114 -6.76 -21.60 -0.71
CA THR A 114 -8.04 -21.88 -0.03
C THR A 114 -9.16 -20.89 -0.40
N ASN A 115 -9.02 -20.17 -1.52
CA ASN A 115 -9.98 -19.17 -1.99
C ASN A 115 -10.25 -17.96 -1.07
N GLN A 116 -9.35 -17.66 -0.12
CA GLN A 116 -9.46 -16.49 0.75
C GLN A 116 -8.85 -15.25 0.09
N PRO A 117 -9.55 -14.09 0.09
CA PRO A 117 -9.10 -12.88 -0.60
C PRO A 117 -7.88 -12.24 0.08
N LEU A 118 -6.88 -11.91 -0.72
CA LEU A 118 -5.67 -11.16 -0.39
C LEU A 118 -5.60 -9.93 -1.30
N LEU A 119 -5.27 -8.78 -0.71
CA LEU A 119 -5.15 -7.51 -1.44
C LEU A 119 -3.74 -7.37 -2.03
N LEU A 120 -3.63 -7.20 -3.34
CA LEU A 120 -2.38 -6.97 -4.08
C LEU A 120 -2.54 -5.76 -5.00
N ILE A 121 -1.85 -4.65 -4.73
CA ILE A 121 -1.84 -3.46 -5.62
C ILE A 121 -0.93 -3.72 -6.85
N ARG A 122 -1.00 -4.89 -7.49
CA ARG A 122 -0.24 -5.22 -8.71
C ARG A 122 1.30 -5.17 -8.59
N LEU A 123 1.86 -5.84 -7.56
CA LEU A 123 3.30 -5.89 -7.17
C LEU A 123 3.65 -4.82 -6.14
N LEU A 124 3.60 -5.17 -4.84
CA LEU A 124 4.32 -4.44 -3.80
C LEU A 124 5.83 -4.55 -4.06
N ILE A 125 6.38 -3.81 -5.03
CA ILE A 125 7.81 -3.54 -5.09
C ILE A 125 8.63 -4.86 -5.00
N CYS A 126 8.59 -5.70 -6.05
CA CYS A 126 9.29 -6.99 -6.08
C CYS A 126 10.70 -6.98 -5.47
N GLU A 127 10.90 -7.72 -4.39
CA GLU A 127 12.10 -8.52 -4.22
C GLU A 127 11.72 -9.91 -4.76
N ASN A 128 12.20 -10.25 -5.97
CA ASN A 128 12.09 -11.54 -6.65
C ASN A 128 10.71 -12.24 -6.66
N PRO A 129 9.86 -12.03 -7.67
CA PRO A 129 8.86 -13.03 -8.03
C PRO A 129 9.58 -14.14 -8.81
N GLY A 130 9.43 -15.39 -8.39
CA GLY A 130 9.78 -16.50 -9.28
C GLY A 130 9.02 -16.35 -10.62
N PRO A 131 9.55 -16.91 -11.73
CA PRO A 131 9.00 -16.71 -13.07
C PRO A 131 7.51 -17.09 -13.22
N SER A 132 6.98 -17.94 -12.34
CA SER A 132 5.58 -18.33 -12.30
C SER A 132 4.60 -17.20 -11.89
N CYS A 133 5.01 -16.25 -11.05
CA CYS A 133 4.13 -15.16 -10.59
C CYS A 133 3.97 -14.03 -11.61
N LEU A 134 4.98 -13.83 -12.48
CA LEU A 134 4.93 -12.82 -13.54
C LEU A 134 4.02 -13.25 -14.70
N TYR A 135 4.09 -14.53 -15.09
CA TYR A 135 3.30 -15.06 -16.20
C TYR A 135 1.78 -15.00 -15.95
N HIS A 136 1.34 -15.26 -14.72
CA HIS A 136 -0.08 -15.21 -14.39
C HIS A 136 -0.63 -13.76 -14.41
N SER A 137 0.20 -12.78 -14.04
CA SER A 137 -0.19 -11.37 -13.99
C SER A 137 -0.25 -10.70 -15.38
N LEU A 138 0.58 -11.16 -16.32
CA LEU A 138 0.57 -10.71 -17.73
C LEU A 138 -0.61 -11.30 -18.51
N ASN A 139 -0.93 -12.59 -18.31
CA ASN A 139 -2.05 -13.24 -19.02
C ASN A 139 -3.42 -12.67 -18.61
N LEU A 140 -3.57 -12.17 -17.39
CA LEU A 140 -4.78 -11.47 -16.94
C LEU A 140 -4.91 -10.03 -17.48
N MET A 141 -3.84 -9.43 -18.03
CA MET A 141 -3.92 -8.12 -18.72
C MET A 141 -4.34 -8.23 -20.17
N ASN A 142 -3.93 -9.31 -20.84
CA ASN A 142 -4.16 -9.51 -22.27
C ASN A 142 -5.52 -10.17 -22.59
N SER A 143 -6.37 -10.37 -21.57
CA SER A 143 -7.73 -10.92 -21.72
C SER A 143 -8.80 -9.84 -21.49
N LYS A 144 -8.60 -8.65 -22.07
CA LYS A 144 -9.70 -7.72 -22.35
C LYS A 144 -10.15 -7.89 -23.79
#